data_AF-L8JDF9-F1
#
_entry.id   AF-L8JDF9-F1
#
_cell.length_a   1.000
_cell.length_b   1.000
_cell.length_c   1.000
_cell.angle_alpha   90.00
_cell.angle_beta   90.00
_cell.angle_gamma   90.00
#
_symmetry.space_group_name_H-M   'P 1'
#
loop_
_entity.id
_entity.type
_entity.pdbx_description
1 polymer ?
#
loop_
_entity_poly.entity_id
_entity_poly.type
_entity_poly.pdbx_seq_one_letter_code
_entity_poly.pdbx_strand_id
1 'polypeptide(L)'
;MKVTGLTIKQHEMMKRLDLLFTYLYKHADKTLNWVDIALKFGFSDQPHLIRELKKHIGATPGSYLNTRNLIIDIYGDFESTP
;
A
#
# COMPACT_ATOMS: atom_id res chain seq x y z
N MET A 1 2.35 2.66 32.83
CA MET A 1 3.13 2.52 31.58
C MET A 1 2.26 1.80 30.56
N LYS A 2 1.76 2.48 29.52
CA LYS A 2 1.06 1.80 28.42
C LYS A 2 2.15 1.17 27.55
N VAL A 3 2.47 -0.10 27.79
CA VAL A 3 3.24 -0.89 26.82
C VAL A 3 2.46 -0.79 25.51
N THR A 4 3.03 -0.09 24.54
CA THR A 4 2.38 0.24 23.27
C THR A 4 2.09 -1.07 22.56
N GLY A 5 0.87 -1.60 22.69
CA GLY A 5 0.39 -2.79 21.98
C GLY A 5 0.27 -2.61 20.45
N LEU A 6 0.96 -1.62 19.90
CA LEU A 6 1.05 -1.29 18.48
C LEU A 6 2.15 -2.11 17.76
N THR A 7 2.86 -3.01 18.44
CA THR A 7 4.26 -3.33 18.12
C THR A 7 4.53 -4.45 17.11
N ILE A 8 3.66 -5.43 16.89
CA ILE A 8 3.98 -6.55 15.98
C ILE A 8 3.17 -6.49 14.69
N LYS A 9 1.83 -6.36 14.78
CA LYS A 9 0.96 -6.29 13.60
C LYS A 9 1.25 -5.08 12.72
N GLN A 10 1.56 -3.93 13.30
CA GLN A 10 1.94 -2.76 12.51
C GLN A 10 3.32 -2.95 11.87
N HIS A 11 4.26 -3.58 12.58
CA HIS A 11 5.57 -3.87 12.01
C HIS A 11 5.49 -4.88 10.86
N GLU A 12 4.67 -5.93 10.98
CA GLU A 12 4.36 -6.84 9.88
C GLU A 12 3.70 -6.12 8.70
N MET A 13 2.75 -5.21 8.97
CA MET A 13 2.13 -4.38 7.93
C MET A 13 3.17 -3.48 7.24
N MET A 14 4.05 -2.82 8.00
CA MET A 14 5.14 -2.02 7.45
C MET A 14 6.05 -2.84 6.55
N LYS A 15 6.41 -4.07 6.95
CA LYS A 15 7.19 -4.99 6.10
C LYS A 15 6.46 -5.37 4.82
N ARG A 16 5.15 -5.66 4.89
CA ARG A 16 4.34 -5.95 3.69
C ARG A 16 4.31 -4.76 2.74
N LEU A 17 4.13 -3.56 3.27
CA LEU A 17 4.15 -2.32 2.50
C LEU A 17 5.52 -2.07 1.87
N ASP A 18 6.61 -2.30 2.60
CA ASP A 18 7.98 -2.14 2.09
C ASP A 18 8.30 -3.12 0.95
N LEU A 19 7.88 -4.39 1.10
CA LEU A 19 7.96 -5.40 0.05
C LEU A 19 7.10 -5.03 -1.17
N LEU A 20 5.91 -4.49 -0.93
CA LEU A 20 5.02 -4.01 -1.98
C LEU A 20 5.68 -2.85 -2.73
N PHE A 21 6.21 -1.84 -2.06
CA PHE A 21 6.94 -0.74 -2.72
C PHE A 21 8.12 -1.25 -3.54
N THR A 22 8.93 -2.16 -2.98
CA THR A 22 10.06 -2.77 -3.70
C THR A 22 9.59 -3.51 -4.96
N TYR A 23 8.47 -4.24 -4.87
CA TYR A 23 7.91 -4.92 -6.01
C TYR A 23 7.41 -3.96 -7.09
N LEU A 24 6.74 -2.89 -6.67
CA LEU A 24 6.23 -1.84 -7.56
C LEU A 24 7.37 -1.11 -8.27
N TYR A 25 8.43 -0.71 -7.55
CA TYR A 25 9.62 -0.12 -8.16
C TYR A 25 10.26 -1.01 -9.22
N LYS A 26 10.28 -2.33 -8.99
CA LYS A 26 10.82 -3.30 -9.96
C LYS A 26 9.92 -3.52 -11.18
N HIS A 27 8.63 -3.23 -11.08
CA HIS A 27 7.64 -3.51 -12.13
C HIS A 27 6.89 -2.24 -12.59
N ALA A 28 7.43 -1.04 -12.31
CA ALA A 28 6.78 0.24 -12.58
C ALA A 28 6.52 0.51 -14.07
N ASP A 29 7.17 -0.25 -14.97
CA ASP A 29 7.04 -0.14 -16.43
C ASP A 29 5.87 -0.98 -17.01
N LYS A 30 5.17 -1.74 -16.17
CA LYS A 30 4.03 -2.58 -16.61
C LYS A 30 2.72 -2.03 -16.06
N THR A 31 1.64 -2.27 -16.79
CA THR A 31 0.27 -2.15 -16.26
C THR A 31 0.13 -3.10 -15.07
N LEU A 32 0.14 -2.53 -13.87
CA LEU A 32 0.07 -3.25 -12.61
C LEU A 32 -1.41 -3.46 -12.24
N ASN A 33 -1.84 -4.71 -12.13
CA ASN A 33 -3.16 -5.02 -11.59
C ASN A 33 -3.13 -4.90 -10.06
N TRP A 34 -3.76 -3.84 -9.54
CA TRP A 34 -3.78 -3.55 -8.12
C TRP A 34 -4.56 -4.54 -7.28
N VAL A 35 -5.58 -5.18 -7.87
CA VAL A 35 -6.35 -6.25 -7.22
C VAL A 35 -5.45 -7.45 -6.98
N ASP A 36 -4.70 -7.87 -8.00
CA ASP A 36 -3.77 -8.99 -7.90
C ASP A 36 -2.63 -8.69 -6.91
N ILE A 37 -2.13 -7.45 -6.91
CA ILE A 37 -1.10 -7.00 -5.97
C ILE A 37 -1.63 -7.03 -4.54
N ALA A 38 -2.83 -6.50 -4.29
CA ALA A 38 -3.46 -6.54 -2.98
C ALA A 38 -3.54 -7.98 -2.46
N LEU A 39 -4.07 -8.91 -3.27
CA LEU A 39 -4.18 -10.32 -2.92
C LEU A 39 -2.81 -10.97 -2.69
N LYS A 40 -1.82 -10.68 -3.55
CA LYS A 40 -0.45 -11.21 -3.47
C LYS A 40 0.27 -10.82 -2.18
N PHE A 41 0.04 -9.61 -1.68
CA PHE A 41 0.65 -9.13 -0.43
C PHE A 41 -0.23 -9.36 0.81
N GLY A 42 -1.33 -10.12 0.67
CA GLY A 42 -2.19 -10.54 1.77
C GLY A 42 -3.19 -9.48 2.23
N PHE A 43 -3.59 -8.58 1.35
CA PHE A 43 -4.72 -7.67 1.53
C PHE A 43 -5.98 -8.30 0.93
N SER A 44 -7.13 -8.05 1.56
CA SER A 44 -8.42 -8.56 1.12
C SER A 44 -8.86 -8.03 -0.25
N ASP A 45 -8.61 -6.76 -0.51
CA ASP A 45 -8.99 -6.07 -1.75
C ASP A 45 -8.14 -4.79 -1.93
N GLN A 46 -8.24 -4.18 -3.12
CA GLN A 46 -7.56 -2.94 -3.46
C GLN A 46 -7.97 -1.76 -2.53
N PRO A 47 -9.26 -1.51 -2.21
CA PRO A 47 -9.65 -0.49 -1.23
C PRO A 47 -9.03 -0.67 0.17
N HIS A 48 -8.87 -1.92 0.61
CA HIS A 48 -8.25 -2.29 1.87
C HIS A 48 -6.76 -1.94 1.85
N LEU A 49 -6.06 -2.28 0.76
CA LEU A 49 -4.68 -1.85 0.53
C LEU A 49 -4.54 -0.32 0.60
N ILE A 50 -5.41 0.44 -0.10
CA ILE A 50 -5.38 1.92 -0.09
C ILE A 50 -5.58 2.47 1.32
N ARG A 51 -6.53 1.90 2.08
CA ARG A 51 -6.83 2.33 3.45
C ARG A 51 -5.63 2.11 4.36
N GLU A 52 -4.96 0.97 4.26
CA GLU A 52 -3.79 0.66 5.07
C GLU A 52 -2.56 1.48 4.67
N LEU A 53 -2.38 1.75 3.37
CA LEU A 53 -1.41 2.71 2.85
C LEU A 53 -1.66 4.10 3.45
N LYS A 54 -2.87 4.67 3.32
CA LYS A 54 -3.22 5.99 3.87
C LYS A 54 -2.96 6.09 5.38
N LYS A 55 -3.29 5.04 6.14
CA LYS A 55 -3.01 4.97 7.59
C LYS A 55 -1.52 4.97 7.92
N HIS A 56 -0.69 4.24 7.17
CA HIS A 56 0.75 4.14 7.44
C HIS A 56 1.57 5.32 6.89
N ILE A 57 1.14 5.93 5.77
CA ILE A 57 1.79 7.14 5.22
C ILE A 57 1.61 8.32 6.17
N GLY A 58 0.42 8.48 6.78
CA GLY A 58 0.17 9.55 7.75
C GLY A 58 1.12 9.52 8.95
N ALA A 59 1.72 8.36 9.23
CA ALA A 59 2.72 8.18 10.27
C ALA A 59 4.18 8.35 9.77
N THR A 60 4.42 8.35 8.46
CA THR A 60 5.78 8.34 7.88
C THR A 60 5.94 9.49 6.86
N PRO A 61 6.41 10.68 7.29
CA PRO A 61 6.44 11.87 6.44
C PRO A 61 7.25 11.72 5.14
N GLY A 62 8.32 10.92 5.15
CA GLY A 62 9.23 10.77 4.00
C GLY A 62 8.63 10.03 2.79
N SER A 63 7.62 9.18 2.99
CA SER A 63 7.05 8.33 1.94
C SER A 63 5.82 8.94 1.26
N TYR A 64 5.46 10.18 1.62
CA TYR A 64 4.22 10.83 1.17
C TYR A 64 4.14 10.99 -0.36
N LEU A 65 5.22 11.39 -1.03
CA LEU A 65 5.20 11.73 -2.46
C LEU A 65 5.01 10.51 -3.36
N ASN A 66 5.84 9.48 -3.21
CA ASN A 66 5.75 8.26 -4.01
C ASN A 66 4.43 7.53 -3.77
N THR A 67 3.96 7.53 -2.52
CA THR A 67 2.71 6.84 -2.19
C THR A 67 1.47 7.62 -2.61
N ARG A 68 1.52 8.97 -2.65
CA ARG A 68 0.43 9.78 -3.21
C ARG A 68 0.22 9.45 -4.68
N ASN A 69 1.29 9.37 -5.47
CA ASN A 69 1.21 8.97 -6.87
C ASN A 69 0.63 7.56 -6.99
N LEU A 70 1.11 6.62 -6.17
CA LEU A 70 0.57 5.27 -6.12
C LEU A 70 -0.94 5.25 -5.85
N ILE A 71 -1.40 6.00 -4.85
CA ILE A 71 -2.82 6.07 -4.51
C ILE A 71 -3.61 6.63 -5.68
N ILE A 72 -3.11 7.67 -6.34
CA ILE A 72 -3.76 8.26 -7.52
C ILE A 72 -3.85 7.23 -8.66
N ASP A 73 -2.78 6.49 -8.93
CA ASP A 73 -2.76 5.44 -9.96
C ASP A 73 -3.75 4.30 -9.61
N ILE A 74 -3.80 3.90 -8.33
CA ILE A 74 -4.75 2.90 -7.83
C ILE A 74 -6.21 3.40 -7.99
N TYR A 75 -6.48 4.69 -7.78
CA TYR A 75 -7.84 5.25 -7.95
C TYR A 75 -8.20 5.44 -9.44
N GLY A 76 -7.25 5.81 -10.30
CA GLY A 76 -7.49 6.00 -11.73
C GLY A 76 -7.85 4.71 -12.47
N ASP A 77 -7.33 3.57 -12.01
CA ASP A 77 -7.67 2.24 -12.56
C ASP A 77 -9.12 1.83 -12.24
N PHE A 78 -9.70 2.30 -11.13
CA PHE A 78 -11.08 1.99 -10.73
C PHE A 78 -12.14 2.75 -11.54
N GLU A 79 -11.83 3.97 -11.99
CA GLU A 79 -12.73 4.74 -12.88
C GLU A 79 -12.71 4.22 -14.32
N SER A 80 -11.83 3.27 -14.63
CA SER A 80 -11.63 2.74 -16.00
C SER A 80 -12.45 1.48 -16.32
N THR A 81 -13.29 0.97 -15.40
CA THR A 81 -14.25 -0.09 -15.73
C THR A 81 -15.56 0.51 -16.29
N PRO A 82 -15.97 0.16 -17.52
CA PRO A 82 -17.22 0.64 -18.14
C PRO A 82 -18.48 0.03 -17.52
#